data_AF-A0A838NTX4-F1
#
_entry.id   AF-A0A838NTX4-F1
#
_cell.length_a   1.000
_cell.length_b   1.000
_cell.length_c   1.000
_cell.angle_alpha   90.00
_cell.angle_beta   90.00
_cell.angle_gamma   90.00
#
_symmetry.space_group_name_H-M   'P 1'
#
loop_
_entity.id
_entity.type
_entity.pdbx_description
1 polymer ?
#
loop_
_entity_poly.entity_id
_entity_poly.type
_entity_poly.pdbx_seq_one_letter_code
_entity_poly.pdbx_strand_id
1 'polypeptide(L)'
;MSNRAGLPVAVVHRWLGRLPVSIIYLRDFREIAGGVGFPSLGPDRATSVEGLKQLTSDIGARRIYTYGNSAGAFPALHYGLNVGARAVLCMAGPTTLTREFNEDMPTFGKTLSRGPAEVPEYAVDMRPLYAAAENPPKVLFVYGTGFPRDRRWAENMGGLPSVQLVPIEGLAEHNVVVPSITSGIFPGLLSRFIALGED
;
A
#
# COMPACT_ATOMS: atom_id res chain seq x y z
N MET A 1 -16.89 11.17 -3.87
CA MET A 1 -15.66 10.80 -4.59
C MET A 1 -14.45 11.28 -3.80
N SER A 2 -13.73 10.36 -3.15
CA SER A 2 -12.55 10.70 -2.34
C SER A 2 -11.31 10.84 -3.24
N ASN A 3 -10.95 12.06 -3.66
CA ASN A 3 -9.67 12.35 -4.34
C ASN A 3 -8.52 12.40 -3.31
N ARG A 4 -8.31 11.31 -2.54
CA ARG A 4 -7.39 11.29 -1.40
C ARG A 4 -6.46 10.08 -1.40
N ALA A 5 -5.24 10.29 -0.92
CA ALA A 5 -4.27 9.26 -0.54
C ALA A 5 -3.71 9.60 0.86
N GLY A 6 -4.60 9.63 1.86
CA GLY A 6 -4.37 10.23 3.19
C GLY A 6 -4.60 11.74 3.23
N LEU A 7 -4.16 12.43 2.18
CA LEU A 7 -4.42 13.85 1.90
C LEU A 7 -5.02 14.02 0.50
N PRO A 8 -5.59 15.19 0.16
CA PRO A 8 -5.97 15.48 -1.22
C PRO A 8 -4.81 15.18 -2.18
N VAL A 9 -5.08 14.52 -3.32
CA VAL A 9 -4.03 14.08 -4.26
C VAL A 9 -3.10 15.23 -4.65
N ALA A 10 -3.63 16.43 -4.86
CA ALA A 10 -2.82 17.62 -5.17
C ALA A 10 -1.75 17.94 -4.09
N VAL A 11 -2.06 17.69 -2.81
CA VAL A 11 -1.12 17.90 -1.70
C VAL A 11 -0.05 16.81 -1.69
N VAL A 12 -0.44 15.55 -1.84
CA VAL A 12 0.50 14.42 -1.91
C VAL A 12 1.42 14.55 -3.13
N HIS A 13 0.88 15.00 -4.26
CA HIS A 13 1.62 15.22 -5.50
C HIS A 13 2.75 16.25 -5.34
N ARG A 14 2.59 17.27 -4.48
CA ARG A 14 3.69 18.22 -4.21
C ARG A 14 4.94 17.57 -3.63
N TRP A 15 4.81 16.42 -2.99
CA TRP A 15 5.93 15.65 -2.49
C TRP A 15 6.41 14.61 -3.50
N LEU A 16 5.47 13.79 -4.01
CA LEU A 16 5.81 12.72 -4.94
C LEU A 16 6.34 13.25 -6.28
N GLY A 17 5.81 14.37 -6.78
CA GLY A 17 6.23 15.02 -8.03
C GLY A 17 7.63 15.61 -8.00
N ARG A 18 8.31 15.62 -6.84
CA ARG A 18 9.71 16.02 -6.70
C ARG A 18 10.66 14.84 -6.90
N LEU A 19 10.14 13.62 -6.96
CA LEU A 19 10.91 12.43 -7.24
C LEU A 19 11.19 12.34 -8.75
N PRO A 20 12.37 11.85 -9.16
CA PRO A 20 12.72 11.70 -10.57
C PRO A 20 12.04 10.47 -11.19
N VAL A 21 10.70 10.41 -11.13
CA VAL A 21 9.89 9.26 -11.57
C VAL A 21 8.67 9.71 -12.35
N SER A 22 8.18 8.83 -13.23
CA SER A 22 6.82 8.92 -13.77
C SER A 22 5.82 8.52 -12.69
N ILE A 23 4.70 9.24 -12.57
CA ILE A 23 3.70 8.99 -11.54
C ILE A 23 2.37 8.58 -12.17
N ILE A 24 1.86 7.41 -11.75
CA ILE A 24 0.53 6.90 -12.11
C ILE A 24 -0.33 6.92 -10.84
N TYR A 25 -1.50 7.55 -10.91
CA TYR A 25 -2.50 7.52 -9.84
C TYR A 25 -3.61 6.52 -10.16
N LEU A 26 -3.66 5.41 -9.42
CA LEU A 26 -4.76 4.46 -9.51
C LEU A 26 -5.88 4.87 -8.56
N ARG A 27 -7.10 4.96 -9.09
CA ARG A 27 -8.30 5.34 -8.33
C ARG A 27 -9.25 4.17 -8.23
N ASP A 28 -9.62 3.82 -7.00
CA ASP A 28 -10.67 2.84 -6.76
C ASP A 28 -12.02 3.55 -6.62
N PHE A 29 -12.76 3.65 -7.72
CA PHE A 29 -14.10 4.24 -7.72
C PHE A 29 -15.14 3.36 -7.01
N ARG A 30 -14.81 2.11 -6.70
CA ARG A 30 -15.70 1.15 -6.03
C ARG A 30 -15.51 1.14 -4.51
N GLU A 31 -14.44 1.79 -4.01
CA GLU A 31 -14.11 1.87 -2.59
C GLU A 31 -13.95 0.50 -1.93
N ILE A 32 -13.27 -0.43 -2.63
CA ILE A 32 -13.05 -1.83 -2.22
C ILE A 32 -11.55 -2.17 -2.12
N ALA A 33 -10.71 -1.18 -1.83
CA ALA A 33 -9.26 -1.34 -1.70
C ALA A 33 -8.59 -2.10 -2.87
N GLY A 34 -9.11 -1.95 -4.10
CA GLY A 34 -8.62 -2.65 -5.29
C GLY A 34 -8.85 -4.18 -5.28
N GLY A 35 -9.72 -4.68 -4.40
CA GLY A 35 -9.95 -6.11 -4.18
C GLY A 35 -10.27 -6.89 -5.45
N VAL A 36 -11.19 -6.38 -6.28
CA VAL A 36 -11.57 -7.01 -7.57
C VAL A 36 -10.96 -6.30 -8.78
N GLY A 37 -9.77 -5.71 -8.63
CA GLY A 37 -9.13 -5.00 -9.74
C GLY A 37 -9.30 -3.48 -9.74
N PHE A 38 -8.82 -2.84 -10.80
CA PHE A 38 -9.17 -1.47 -11.18
C PHE A 38 -9.81 -1.52 -12.59
N PRO A 39 -11.08 -1.10 -12.77
CA PRO A 39 -11.77 -1.22 -14.07
C PRO A 39 -11.06 -0.54 -15.24
N SER A 40 -10.23 0.47 -14.98
CA SER A 40 -9.41 1.14 -15.98
C SER A 40 -8.20 0.32 -16.47
N LEU A 41 -7.88 -0.78 -15.79
CA LEU A 41 -6.77 -1.69 -16.11
C LEU A 41 -7.26 -3.08 -16.52
N GLY A 42 -8.45 -3.49 -16.07
CA GLY A 42 -9.05 -4.77 -16.44
C GLY A 42 -10.36 -5.04 -15.69
N PRO A 43 -11.18 -6.00 -16.17
CA PRO A 43 -12.46 -6.35 -15.53
C PRO A 43 -12.31 -6.98 -14.13
N ASP A 44 -11.17 -7.59 -13.84
CA ASP A 44 -10.88 -8.32 -12.61
C ASP A 44 -9.45 -8.04 -12.13
N ARG A 45 -9.06 -8.64 -11.00
CA ARG A 45 -7.75 -8.42 -10.40
C ARG A 45 -6.58 -8.93 -11.26
N ALA A 46 -6.72 -10.10 -11.87
CA ALA A 46 -5.66 -10.71 -12.67
C ALA A 46 -5.40 -9.88 -13.93
N THR A 47 -6.46 -9.54 -14.65
CA THR A 47 -6.40 -8.65 -15.81
C THR A 47 -5.95 -7.24 -15.45
N SER A 48 -6.32 -6.72 -14.28
CA SER A 48 -5.82 -5.42 -13.80
C SER A 48 -4.31 -5.41 -13.53
N VAL A 49 -3.74 -6.53 -13.06
CA VAL A 49 -2.28 -6.69 -12.92
C VAL A 49 -1.62 -6.63 -14.29
N GLU A 50 -2.13 -7.39 -15.27
CA GLU A 50 -1.58 -7.38 -16.63
C GLU A 50 -1.74 -6.00 -17.30
N GLY A 51 -2.86 -5.33 -17.09
CA GLY A 51 -3.06 -3.95 -17.54
C GLY A 51 -2.08 -2.96 -16.91
N LEU A 52 -1.73 -3.15 -15.62
CA LEU A 52 -0.70 -2.33 -14.98
C LEU A 52 0.71 -2.62 -15.54
N LYS A 53 1.03 -3.89 -15.80
CA LYS A 53 2.29 -4.28 -16.46
C LYS A 53 2.40 -3.66 -17.85
N GLN A 54 1.32 -3.72 -18.64
CA GLN A 54 1.28 -3.11 -19.96
C GLN A 54 1.46 -1.59 -19.87
N LEU A 55 0.69 -0.91 -19.01
CA LEU A 55 0.79 0.53 -18.82
C LEU A 55 2.20 0.98 -18.40
N THR A 56 2.84 0.24 -17.49
CA THR A 56 4.21 0.55 -17.05
C THR A 56 5.24 0.28 -18.15
N SER A 57 5.04 -0.76 -18.96
CA SER A 57 5.86 -1.04 -20.15
C SER A 57 5.72 0.06 -21.21
N ASP A 58 4.50 0.53 -21.49
CA ASP A 58 4.22 1.53 -22.52
C ASP A 58 4.90 2.88 -22.24
N ILE A 59 5.02 3.25 -20.97
CA ILE A 59 5.75 4.47 -20.56
C ILE A 59 7.27 4.24 -20.42
N GLY A 60 7.77 3.04 -20.75
CA GLY A 60 9.18 2.67 -20.65
C GLY A 60 9.71 2.56 -19.21
N ALA A 61 8.84 2.29 -18.24
CA ALA A 61 9.25 2.18 -16.84
C ALA A 61 10.14 0.95 -16.64
N ARG A 62 11.33 1.16 -16.05
CA ARG A 62 12.31 0.08 -15.77
C ARG A 62 12.33 -0.35 -14.30
N ARG A 63 11.89 0.56 -13.42
CA ARG A 63 11.86 0.37 -11.96
C ARG A 63 10.50 0.83 -11.49
N ILE A 64 9.71 -0.11 -10.99
CA ILE A 64 8.35 0.15 -10.50
C ILE A 64 8.40 0.30 -8.98
N TYR A 65 7.69 1.31 -8.49
CA TYR A 65 7.55 1.61 -7.07
C TYR A 65 6.07 1.78 -6.79
N THR A 66 5.56 1.14 -5.73
CA THR A 66 4.15 1.32 -5.33
C THR A 66 4.05 2.04 -3.99
N TYR A 67 3.08 2.93 -3.88
CA TYR A 67 2.81 3.72 -2.68
C TYR A 67 1.35 3.55 -2.29
N GLY A 68 1.10 3.31 -1.00
CA GLY A 68 -0.25 3.16 -0.48
C GLY A 68 -0.36 3.71 0.93
N ASN A 69 -1.42 4.48 1.17
CA ASN A 69 -1.78 4.96 2.50
C ASN A 69 -3.12 4.37 2.93
N SER A 70 -3.24 3.95 4.19
CA SER A 70 -4.48 3.37 4.73
C SER A 70 -4.96 2.23 3.82
N ALA A 71 -6.24 2.21 3.43
CA ALA A 71 -6.80 1.20 2.52
C ALA A 71 -5.99 1.04 1.20
N GLY A 72 -5.26 2.06 0.75
CA GLY A 72 -4.39 1.98 -0.42
C GLY A 72 -3.12 1.15 -0.23
N ALA A 73 -2.73 0.82 1.00
CA ALA A 73 -1.56 -0.02 1.28
C ALA A 73 -1.74 -1.46 0.78
N PHE A 74 -2.95 -2.02 0.92
CA PHE A 74 -3.25 -3.37 0.46
C PHE A 74 -3.06 -3.55 -1.06
N PRO A 75 -3.68 -2.73 -1.94
CA PRO A 75 -3.40 -2.81 -3.37
C PRO A 75 -1.96 -2.42 -3.70
N ALA A 76 -1.31 -1.50 -2.97
CA ALA A 76 0.10 -1.20 -3.21
C ALA A 76 1.01 -2.42 -2.98
N LEU A 77 0.76 -3.20 -1.92
CA LEU A 77 1.47 -4.46 -1.64
C LEU A 77 1.15 -5.52 -2.69
N HIS A 78 -0.14 -5.73 -2.97
CA HIS A 78 -0.60 -6.76 -3.89
C HIS A 78 -0.09 -6.51 -5.31
N TYR A 79 -0.36 -5.34 -5.87
CA TYR A 79 0.07 -5.00 -7.23
C TYR A 79 1.58 -4.87 -7.30
N GLY A 80 2.22 -4.28 -6.28
CA GLY A 80 3.68 -4.19 -6.20
C GLY A 80 4.36 -5.55 -6.31
N LEU A 81 3.85 -6.56 -5.59
CA LEU A 81 4.35 -7.93 -5.70
C LEU A 81 4.18 -8.49 -7.11
N ASN A 82 2.98 -8.35 -7.69
CA ASN A 82 2.63 -8.98 -8.96
C ASN A 82 3.26 -8.32 -10.20
N VAL A 83 3.60 -7.03 -10.13
CA VAL A 83 4.30 -6.33 -11.22
C VAL A 83 5.83 -6.35 -11.07
N GLY A 84 6.36 -7.00 -10.04
CA GLY A 84 7.80 -7.01 -9.77
C GLY A 84 8.34 -5.64 -9.36
N ALA A 85 7.58 -4.90 -8.55
CA ALA A 85 8.04 -3.63 -8.01
C ALA A 85 9.33 -3.80 -7.21
N ARG A 86 10.20 -2.80 -7.28
CA ARG A 86 11.44 -2.75 -6.51
C ARG A 86 11.16 -2.53 -5.04
N ALA A 87 10.23 -1.61 -4.74
CA ALA A 87 9.81 -1.34 -3.39
C ALA A 87 8.34 -0.93 -3.28
N VAL A 88 7.79 -1.10 -2.08
CA VAL A 88 6.47 -0.63 -1.63
C VAL A 88 6.63 0.29 -0.42
N LEU A 89 6.04 1.48 -0.47
CA LEU A 89 5.88 2.36 0.69
C LEU A 89 4.45 2.24 1.23
N CYS A 90 4.32 1.62 2.39
CA CYS A 90 3.06 1.47 3.11
C CYS A 90 2.98 2.50 4.23
N MET A 91 1.96 3.35 4.19
CA MET A 91 1.66 4.33 5.23
C MET A 91 0.40 3.88 5.97
N ALA A 92 0.58 3.19 7.10
CA ALA A 92 -0.46 2.79 8.05
C ALA A 92 -1.71 2.17 7.40
N GLY A 93 -1.58 1.00 6.79
CA GLY A 93 -2.68 0.36 6.09
C GLY A 93 -2.73 -1.16 6.26
N PRO A 94 -3.82 -1.82 5.84
CA PRO A 94 -3.97 -3.25 6.04
C PRO A 94 -3.01 -4.06 5.17
N THR A 95 -2.45 -5.11 5.77
CA THR A 95 -1.63 -6.14 5.11
C THR A 95 -2.42 -7.41 4.84
N THR A 96 -3.62 -7.50 5.41
CA THR A 96 -4.54 -8.61 5.27
C THR A 96 -5.95 -8.06 5.40
N LEU A 97 -6.82 -8.51 4.51
CA LEU A 97 -8.25 -8.18 4.55
C LEU A 97 -9.08 -9.34 5.12
N THR A 98 -8.41 -10.41 5.57
CA THR A 98 -9.05 -11.59 6.15
C THR A 98 -9.90 -11.21 7.36
N ARG A 99 -11.05 -11.87 7.51
CA ARG A 99 -11.98 -11.57 8.59
C ARG A 99 -11.36 -11.94 9.94
N GLU A 100 -10.71 -13.11 10.02
CA GLU A 100 -10.11 -13.64 11.24
C GLU A 100 -9.07 -12.67 11.82
N PHE A 101 -8.27 -12.04 10.96
CA PHE A 101 -7.26 -11.08 11.42
C PHE A 101 -7.85 -9.76 11.91
N ASN A 102 -9.04 -9.39 11.45
CA ASN A 102 -9.61 -8.06 11.70
C ASN A 102 -10.92 -8.10 12.49
N GLU A 103 -11.32 -9.26 13.04
CA GLU A 103 -12.64 -9.48 13.66
C GLU A 103 -12.90 -8.60 14.89
N ASP A 104 -11.84 -8.29 15.63
CA ASP A 104 -11.81 -7.46 16.82
C ASP A 104 -11.63 -5.97 16.51
N MET A 105 -11.67 -5.57 15.22
CA MET A 105 -11.52 -4.20 14.76
C MET A 105 -12.88 -3.61 14.31
N PRO A 106 -13.60 -2.87 15.19
CA PRO A 106 -15.00 -2.48 14.96
C PRO A 106 -15.23 -1.60 13.73
N THR A 107 -14.18 -0.87 13.30
CA THR A 107 -14.22 0.04 12.16
C THR A 107 -13.86 -0.65 10.84
N PHE A 108 -13.16 -1.80 10.88
CA PHE A 108 -12.73 -2.49 9.68
C PHE A 108 -13.89 -3.22 8.98
N GLY A 109 -14.79 -3.83 9.76
CA GLY A 109 -16.01 -4.46 9.24
C GLY A 109 -16.97 -3.50 8.52
N LYS A 110 -16.88 -2.18 8.79
CA LYS A 110 -17.63 -1.16 8.04
C LYS A 110 -16.96 -0.75 6.73
N THR A 111 -15.62 -0.78 6.68
CA THR A 111 -14.83 -0.43 5.49
C THR A 111 -14.78 -1.55 4.47
N LEU A 112 -14.84 -2.81 4.91
CA LEU A 112 -15.09 -3.98 4.05
C LEU A 112 -16.55 -4.42 4.16
N SER A 113 -17.49 -3.49 3.95
CA SER A 113 -18.93 -3.79 3.96
C SER A 113 -19.33 -4.89 2.96
N ARG A 114 -18.44 -5.20 2.01
CA ARG A 114 -18.52 -6.34 1.10
C ARG A 114 -17.67 -7.48 1.64
N GLY A 115 -18.32 -8.58 2.03
CA GLY A 115 -17.63 -9.74 2.59
C GLY A 115 -16.90 -10.57 1.54
N PRO A 116 -16.18 -11.64 1.94
CA PRO A 116 -15.50 -12.56 1.03
C PRO A 116 -16.41 -13.22 -0.01
N ALA A 117 -17.72 -13.28 0.23
CA ALA A 117 -18.68 -13.78 -0.75
C ALA A 117 -18.85 -12.83 -1.96
N GLU A 118 -18.66 -11.52 -1.74
CA GLU A 118 -18.75 -10.49 -2.78
C GLU A 118 -17.39 -10.11 -3.36
N VAL A 119 -16.33 -10.25 -2.54
CA VAL A 119 -14.94 -9.98 -2.92
C VAL A 119 -14.06 -11.09 -2.33
N PRO A 120 -13.99 -12.29 -2.94
CA PRO A 120 -13.17 -13.41 -2.48
C PRO A 120 -11.70 -13.04 -2.24
N GLU A 121 -11.22 -12.02 -2.94
CA GLU A 121 -9.88 -11.46 -2.84
C GLU A 121 -9.58 -10.77 -1.50
N TYR A 122 -10.60 -10.55 -0.66
CA TYR A 122 -10.42 -10.12 0.73
C TYR A 122 -9.97 -11.25 1.66
N ALA A 123 -10.06 -12.52 1.23
CA ALA A 123 -9.52 -13.65 1.97
C ALA A 123 -7.99 -13.83 1.78
N VAL A 124 -7.25 -12.73 1.58
CA VAL A 124 -5.82 -12.77 1.28
C VAL A 124 -5.01 -12.03 2.35
N ASP A 125 -4.00 -12.71 2.86
CA ASP A 125 -2.93 -12.15 3.69
C ASP A 125 -1.67 -11.95 2.84
N MET A 126 -1.09 -10.75 2.86
CA MET A 126 0.13 -10.44 2.12
C MET A 126 1.38 -11.12 2.70
N ARG A 127 1.41 -11.42 4.01
CA ARG A 127 2.58 -12.02 4.66
C ARG A 127 3.04 -13.33 3.98
N PRO A 128 2.18 -14.35 3.81
CA PRO A 128 2.60 -15.60 3.17
C PRO A 128 2.99 -15.40 1.70
N LEU A 129 2.35 -14.47 0.98
CA LEU A 129 2.69 -14.18 -0.42
C LEU A 129 4.08 -13.56 -0.55
N TYR A 130 4.44 -12.62 0.33
CA TYR A 130 5.77 -12.03 0.36
C TYR A 130 6.84 -13.02 0.84
N ALA A 131 6.50 -13.93 1.76
CA ALA A 131 7.41 -14.96 2.24
C ALA A 131 7.73 -16.02 1.17
N ALA A 132 6.76 -16.36 0.32
CA ALA A 132 6.89 -17.38 -0.72
C ALA A 132 7.48 -16.85 -2.04
N ALA A 133 7.50 -15.53 -2.24
CA ALA A 133 8.05 -14.94 -3.45
C ALA A 133 9.57 -15.09 -3.49
N GLU A 134 10.12 -15.44 -4.66
CA GLU A 134 11.57 -15.55 -4.86
C GLU A 134 12.26 -14.18 -4.73
N ASN A 135 11.64 -13.14 -5.30
CA ASN A 135 12.14 -11.77 -5.31
C ASN A 135 11.03 -10.79 -4.87
N PRO A 136 10.63 -10.79 -3.58
CA PRO A 136 9.59 -9.88 -3.10
C PRO A 136 10.09 -8.43 -3.14
N PRO A 137 9.23 -7.45 -3.45
CA PRO A 137 9.56 -6.04 -3.30
C PRO A 137 10.03 -5.72 -1.89
N LYS A 138 10.98 -4.80 -1.74
CA LYS A 138 11.31 -4.25 -0.43
C LYS A 138 10.11 -3.45 0.10
N VAL A 139 9.76 -3.58 1.37
CA VAL A 139 8.64 -2.86 1.96
C VAL A 139 9.16 -1.92 3.04
N LEU A 140 8.84 -0.64 2.90
CA LEU A 140 8.98 0.33 3.99
C LEU A 140 7.59 0.55 4.59
N PHE A 141 7.39 0.07 5.82
CA PHE A 141 6.09 0.09 6.48
C PHE A 141 6.08 1.09 7.63
N VAL A 142 5.43 2.23 7.43
CA VAL A 142 5.33 3.31 8.40
C VAL A 142 4.02 3.18 9.20
N TYR A 143 4.09 3.24 10.51
CA TYR A 143 2.93 3.13 11.40
C TYR A 143 3.13 3.90 12.70
N GLY A 144 2.05 4.33 13.35
CA GLY A 144 2.10 4.92 14.69
C GLY A 144 2.10 3.86 15.79
N THR A 145 3.04 3.92 16.74
CA THR A 145 3.14 2.90 17.81
C THR A 145 2.00 3.00 18.83
N GLY A 146 1.38 4.17 18.96
CA GLY A 146 0.22 4.42 19.80
C GLY A 146 -1.12 4.03 19.17
N PHE A 147 -1.13 3.50 17.94
CA PHE A 147 -2.35 3.08 17.24
C PHE A 147 -2.36 1.56 17.03
N PRO A 148 -2.96 0.78 17.96
CA PRO A 148 -2.81 -0.68 18.01
C PRO A 148 -3.14 -1.41 16.70
N ARG A 149 -4.13 -0.91 15.96
CA ARG A 149 -4.53 -1.50 14.67
C ARG A 149 -3.43 -1.40 13.62
N ASP A 150 -2.84 -0.23 13.45
CA ASP A 150 -1.83 -0.02 12.40
C ASP A 150 -0.52 -0.72 12.78
N ARG A 151 -0.21 -0.74 14.08
CA ARG A 151 0.87 -1.56 14.63
C ARG A 151 0.66 -3.04 14.31
N ARG A 152 -0.54 -3.57 14.55
CA ARG A 152 -0.86 -4.98 14.26
C ARG A 152 -0.69 -5.32 12.77
N TRP A 153 -1.14 -4.45 11.85
CA TRP A 153 -0.88 -4.65 10.42
C TRP A 153 0.61 -4.59 10.08
N ALA A 154 1.35 -3.63 10.63
CA ALA A 154 2.80 -3.55 10.41
C ALA A 154 3.53 -4.81 10.91
N GLU A 155 3.24 -5.23 12.14
CA GLU A 155 3.84 -6.39 12.79
C GLU A 155 3.47 -7.71 12.09
N ASN A 156 2.30 -7.79 11.42
CA ASN A 156 1.97 -8.92 10.55
C ASN A 156 2.99 -9.14 9.44
N MET A 157 3.61 -8.08 8.91
CA MET A 157 4.69 -8.19 7.91
C MET A 157 6.08 -8.26 8.54
N GLY A 158 6.19 -8.05 9.86
CA GLY A 158 7.45 -8.02 10.60
C GLY A 158 8.24 -9.34 10.53
N GLY A 159 9.56 -9.23 10.53
CA GLY A 159 10.48 -10.37 10.46
C GLY A 159 10.69 -10.96 9.06
N LEU A 160 9.96 -10.50 8.04
CA LEU A 160 10.28 -10.84 6.64
C LEU A 160 11.56 -10.09 6.20
N PRO A 161 12.52 -10.75 5.52
CA PRO A 161 13.77 -10.09 5.09
C PRO A 161 13.58 -8.91 4.13
N SER A 162 12.46 -8.87 3.42
CA SER A 162 12.10 -7.78 2.52
C SER A 162 11.41 -6.61 3.22
N VAL A 163 11.06 -6.71 4.51
CA VAL A 163 10.23 -5.73 5.21
C VAL A 163 11.04 -4.95 6.24
N GLN A 164 10.94 -3.62 6.19
CA GLN A 164 11.46 -2.69 7.17
C GLN A 164 10.30 -1.95 7.83
N LEU A 165 10.13 -2.17 9.13
CA LEU A 165 9.15 -1.45 9.94
C LEU A 165 9.72 -0.09 10.37
N VAL A 166 8.93 0.97 10.23
CA VAL A 166 9.27 2.34 10.60
C VAL A 166 8.23 2.86 11.60
N PRO A 167 8.44 2.61 12.91
CA PRO A 167 7.57 3.14 13.93
C PRO A 167 7.67 4.67 14.02
N ILE A 168 6.54 5.35 14.17
CA ILE A 168 6.45 6.72 14.64
C ILE A 168 6.04 6.66 16.11
N GLU A 169 7.00 6.95 16.99
CA GLU A 169 6.82 6.76 18.43
C GLU A 169 5.75 7.68 19.01
N GLY A 170 4.86 7.11 19.84
CA GLY A 170 3.80 7.83 20.53
C GLY A 170 2.64 8.30 19.63
N LEU A 171 2.71 8.11 18.32
CA LEU A 171 1.63 8.50 17.42
C LEU A 171 0.43 7.57 17.57
N ALA A 172 -0.67 8.11 18.09
CA ALA A 172 -1.93 7.39 18.35
C ALA A 172 -3.02 7.72 17.32
N GLU A 173 -2.63 8.08 16.10
CA GLU A 173 -3.54 8.41 15.00
C GLU A 173 -3.31 7.51 13.79
N HIS A 174 -4.38 7.23 13.04
CA HIS A 174 -4.31 6.39 11.84
C HIS A 174 -3.60 7.07 10.66
N ASN A 175 -3.77 8.38 10.51
CA ASN A 175 -3.18 9.11 9.38
C ASN A 175 -1.72 9.45 9.69
N VAL A 176 -0.80 8.58 9.29
CA VAL A 176 0.65 8.79 9.53
C VAL A 176 1.30 9.74 8.53
N VAL A 177 0.64 10.09 7.41
CA VAL A 177 1.21 10.98 6.38
C VAL A 177 1.33 12.41 6.88
N VAL A 178 0.29 12.95 7.53
CA VAL A 178 0.31 14.34 8.03
C VAL A 178 1.38 14.53 9.10
N PRO A 179 1.43 13.72 10.17
CA PRO A 179 2.49 13.78 11.18
C PRO A 179 3.89 13.60 10.58
N SER A 180 4.04 12.72 9.57
CA SER A 180 5.34 12.54 8.91
C SER A 180 5.79 13.81 8.17
N ILE A 181 4.86 14.53 7.54
CA ILE A 181 5.16 15.79 6.86
C ILE A 181 5.49 16.88 7.87
N THR A 182 4.66 17.05 8.90
CA THR A 182 4.81 18.15 9.88
C THR A 182 6.02 17.97 10.79
N SER A 183 6.42 16.74 11.09
CA SER A 183 7.67 16.43 11.82
C SER A 183 8.93 16.44 10.93
N GLY A 184 8.78 16.64 9.62
CA GLY A 184 9.91 16.73 8.69
C GLY A 184 10.54 15.40 8.28
N ILE A 185 10.00 14.25 8.70
CA ILE A 185 10.56 12.93 8.36
C ILE A 185 10.13 12.44 6.97
N PHE A 186 9.01 12.94 6.43
CA PHE A 186 8.44 12.45 5.16
C PHE A 186 9.39 12.52 3.97
N PRO A 187 10.16 13.61 3.73
CA PRO A 187 11.15 13.63 2.67
C PRO A 187 12.20 12.52 2.80
N GLY A 188 12.70 12.28 4.02
CA GLY A 188 13.65 11.21 4.29
C GLY A 188 13.07 9.82 4.04
N LEU A 189 11.78 9.61 4.34
CA LEU A 189 11.06 8.38 4.00
C LEU A 189 11.00 8.16 2.48
N LEU A 190 10.72 9.20 1.70
CA LEU A 190 10.68 9.11 0.24
C LEU A 190 12.07 8.83 -0.35
N SER A 191 13.11 9.48 0.16
CA SER A 191 14.49 9.21 -0.26
C SER A 191 14.90 7.77 0.03
N ARG A 192 14.62 7.28 1.25
CA ARG A 192 14.88 5.88 1.64
C ARG A 192 14.08 4.91 0.77
N PHE A 193 12.81 5.22 0.51
CA PHE A 193 11.94 4.39 -0.32
C PHE A 193 12.49 4.18 -1.73
N ILE A 194 12.98 5.25 -2.38
CA ILE A 194 13.60 5.13 -3.70
C ILE A 194 14.92 4.36 -3.61
N ALA A 195 15.75 4.64 -2.61
CA ALA A 195 17.04 3.97 -2.42
C ALA A 195 16.90 2.44 -2.24
N LEU A 196 15.84 1.96 -1.58
CA LEU A 196 15.57 0.52 -1.41
C LEU A 196 15.43 -0.25 -2.73
N GLY A 197 15.14 0.44 -3.83
CA GLY A 197 14.94 -0.18 -5.14
C GLY A 197 16.11 -0.05 -6.10
N GLU A 198 17.23 0.52 -5.67
CA GLU A 198 18.41 0.73 -6.52
C GLU A 198 19.41 -0.43 -6.52
N ASP A 199 19.32 -1.32 -5.53
CA ASP A 199 20.16 -2.53 -5.40
C ASP A 199 19.85 -3.60 -6.47
#